data_AF-A0A7V3HJR9-F1
#
_entry.id   AF-A0A7V3HJR9-F1
#
_cell.length_a   1.000
_cell.length_b   1.000
_cell.length_c   1.000
_cell.angle_alpha   90.00
_cell.angle_beta   90.00
_cell.angle_gamma   90.00
#
_symmetry.space_group_name_H-M   'P 1'
#
loop_
_entity.id
_entity.type
_entity.pdbx_description
1 polymer ?
#
loop_
_entity_poly.entity_id
_entity_poly.type
_entity_poly.pdbx_seq_one_letter_code
_entity_poly.pdbx_strand_id
1 'polypeptide(L)' 'MRFYLTLIGAVFFIATAILGLFKPDLVWGKPPAPITTPYQKHLVRRKRLVGTVVYILVGLALLFLALREGKIIQF' A
#
# COMPACT_ATOMS: atom_id res chain seq x y z
N MET A 1 -7.46 5.56 -22.50
CA MET A 1 -8.09 4.63 -21.51
C MET A 1 -7.08 4.05 -20.52
N ARG A 2 -5.92 3.54 -20.95
CA ARG A 2 -4.89 2.97 -20.05
C ARG A 2 -4.40 3.94 -18.96
N PHE A 3 -4.09 5.18 -19.32
CA PHE A 3 -3.71 6.25 -18.38
C PHE A 3 -4.62 6.39 -17.16
N TYR A 4 -5.94 6.47 -17.38
CA TYR A 4 -6.91 6.62 -16.28
C TYR A 4 -6.97 5.36 -15.41
N LEU A 5 -6.87 4.17 -16.01
CA LEU A 5 -6.81 2.90 -15.29
C LEU A 5 -5.57 2.81 -14.39
N THR A 6 -4.40 3.20 -14.90
CA THR A 6 -3.15 3.24 -14.12
C THR A 6 -3.18 4.30 -13.02
N LEU A 7 -3.79 5.46 -13.28
CA LEU A 7 -3.92 6.52 -12.29
C LEU A 7 -4.86 6.11 -11.15
N ILE A 8 -6.02 5.53 -11.47
CA ILE A 8 -6.96 5.01 -10.47
C ILE A 8 -6.29 3.89 -9.66
N GLY A 9 -5.54 3.00 -10.32
CA GLY A 9 -4.74 1.97 -9.64
C GLY A 9 -3.74 2.57 -8.67
N ALA A 10 -2.96 3.57 -9.10
CA ALA A 10 -2.01 4.26 -8.24
C ALA A 10 -2.67 4.87 -7.01
N VAL A 11 -3.76 5.62 -7.21
CA VAL A 11 -4.53 6.23 -6.11
C VAL A 11 -5.09 5.17 -5.18
N PHE A 12 -5.61 4.07 -5.71
CA PHE A 12 -6.15 2.97 -4.92
C PHE A 12 -5.09 2.35 -4.00
N PHE A 13 -3.90 2.03 -4.54
CA PHE A 13 -2.79 1.47 -3.77
C PHE A 13 -2.26 2.42 -2.70
N ILE A 14 -2.15 3.72 -3.02
CA ILE A 14 -1.73 4.75 -2.05
C ILE A 14 -2.80 4.89 -0.95
N ALA A 15 -4.07 4.92 -1.30
CA ALA A 15 -5.18 5.00 -0.34
C ALA A 15 -5.21 3.77 0.58
N THR A 16 -5.03 2.56 0.04
CA THR A 16 -4.97 1.34 0.86
C THR A 16 -3.75 1.32 1.78
N ALA A 17 -2.60 1.83 1.32
CA ALA A 17 -1.42 1.97 2.17
C ALA A 17 -1.65 2.91 3.36
N ILE A 18 -2.23 4.09 3.10
CA ILE A 18 -2.59 5.06 4.13
C ILE A 18 -3.58 4.44 5.11
N LEU A 19 -4.61 3.77 4.59
CA LEU A 19 -5.59 3.07 5.41
C LEU A 19 -4.94 1.97 6.27
N GLY A 20 -3.94 1.27 5.73
CA GLY A 20 -3.16 0.27 6.47
C GLY A 20 -2.29 0.84 7.59
N LEU A 21 -1.93 2.13 7.53
CA LEU A 21 -1.24 2.84 8.60
C LEU A 21 -2.18 3.26 9.74
N PHE A 22 -3.36 3.80 9.41
CA PHE A 22 -4.33 4.29 10.40
C PHE A 22 -5.22 3.18 10.98
N LYS A 23 -5.68 2.25 10.13
CA LYS A 23 -6.54 1.11 10.49
C LYS A 23 -5.97 -0.19 9.91
N PRO A 24 -4.83 -0.67 10.45
CA PRO A 24 -4.17 -1.88 9.94
C PRO A 24 -5.05 -3.13 9.99
N ASP A 25 -5.97 -3.24 10.96
CA ASP A 25 -6.84 -4.42 11.06
C ASP A 25 -7.87 -4.51 9.93
N LEU A 26 -8.21 -3.38 9.30
CA LEU A 26 -9.15 -3.33 8.17
C LEU A 26 -8.49 -3.80 6.87
N VAL A 27 -7.20 -3.48 6.69
CA VAL A 27 -6.44 -3.81 5.47
C VAL A 27 -5.75 -5.17 5.58
N TRP A 28 -5.14 -5.46 6.73
CA TRP A 28 -4.32 -6.66 6.94
C TRP A 28 -5.05 -7.75 7.72
N GLY A 29 -6.29 -7.50 8.13
CA GLY A 29 -7.07 -8.41 8.95
C GLY A 29 -6.58 -8.50 10.40
N LYS A 30 -7.38 -9.17 11.23
CA LYS A 30 -7.01 -9.49 12.61
C LYS A 30 -5.90 -10.55 12.64
N PRO A 31 -4.98 -10.51 13.60
CA PRO A 31 -3.98 -11.55 13.74
C PRO A 31 -4.65 -12.91 13.99
N PRO A 32 -4.12 -14.02 13.43
CA PRO A 32 -4.75 -15.33 13.50
C PRO A 32 -4.72 -15.94 14.91
N ALA A 33 -3.80 -15.47 15.76
CA ALA A 33 -3.71 -15.86 17.15
C ALA A 33 -3.73 -14.62 18.06
N PRO A 34 -4.34 -14.72 19.26
CA PRO A 34 -4.25 -13.66 20.26
C PRO A 34 -2.79 -13.38 20.59
N ILE A 35 -2.41 -12.11 20.55
CA ILE A 35 -1.05 -11.67 20.81
C ILE A 35 -0.81 -11.76 22.31
N THR A 36 -0.06 -12.77 22.76
CA THR A 36 0.22 -13.01 24.19
C THR A 36 1.58 -12.48 24.62
N THR A 37 2.49 -12.24 23.67
CA THR A 37 3.85 -11.78 23.95
C THR A 37 4.19 -10.48 23.22
N PRO A 38 5.09 -9.64 23.78
CA PRO A 38 5.57 -8.43 23.11
C PRO A 38 6.29 -8.73 21.79
N TYR A 39 6.95 -9.90 21.70
CA TYR A 39 7.62 -10.35 20.48
C TYR A 39 6.64 -10.62 19.34
N GLN A 40 5.52 -11.31 19.62
CA GLN A 40 4.45 -11.51 18.63
C GLN A 40 3.84 -10.18 18.17
N LYS A 41 3.64 -9.23 19.09
CA LYS A 41 3.18 -7.88 18.76
C LYS A 41 4.12 -7.19 17.77
N HIS A 42 5.42 -7.29 18.02
CA HIS A 42 6.44 -6.70 17.15
C HIS A 42 6.42 -7.35 15.76
N LEU A 43 6.38 -8.68 15.67
CA LEU A 43 6.32 -9.41 14.41
C LEU A 43 5.09 -9.05 13.56
N VAL A 44 3.90 -9.00 14.17
CA VAL A 44 2.66 -8.62 13.47
C VAL A 44 2.76 -7.19 12.96
N ARG A 45 3.25 -6.26 13.78
CA ARG A 45 3.45 -4.86 13.37
C ARG A 45 4.45 -4.74 12.22
N ARG A 46 5.55 -5.49 12.27
CA ARG A 46 6.57 -5.50 11.21
C ARG A 46 6.01 -6.04 9.90
N LYS A 47 5.28 -7.16 9.93
CA LYS A 47 4.65 -7.74 8.73
C LYS A 47 3.68 -6.75 8.08
N ARG A 48 2.85 -6.08 8.87
CA ARG A 48 1.92 -5.04 8.39
C ARG A 48 2.65 -3.84 7.79
N LEU A 49 3.72 -3.38 8.44
CA LEU A 49 4.56 -2.30 7.91
C LEU A 49 5.19 -2.67 6.56
N VAL A 50 5.72 -3.88 6.43
CA VAL A 50 6.28 -4.37 5.17
C VAL A 50 5.21 -4.38 4.08
N GLY A 51 4.01 -4.90 4.36
CA GLY A 51 2.89 -4.87 3.43
C GLY A 51 2.52 -3.45 3.01
N THR A 52 2.45 -2.51 3.96
CA THR A 52 2.15 -1.10 3.66
C THR A 52 3.23 -0.47 2.78
N VAL A 53 4.51 -0.73 3.05
CA VAL A 53 5.61 -0.23 2.22
C VAL A 53 5.51 -0.77 0.79
N VAL A 54 5.18 -2.05 0.62
CA VAL A 54 4.96 -2.64 -0.72
C VAL A 54 3.83 -1.93 -1.46
N TYR A 55 2.71 -1.66 -0.79
CA TYR A 55 1.59 -0.94 -1.41
C TYR A 55 1.97 0.49 -1.82
N ILE A 56 2.78 1.18 -1.03
CA ILE A 56 3.31 2.52 -1.38
C ILE A 56 4.21 2.42 -2.62
N LEU A 57 5.13 1.46 -2.66
CA LEU A 57 6.05 1.28 -3.79
C LEU A 57 5.30 0.97 -5.08
N VAL A 58 4.31 0.07 -5.03
CA VAL A 58 3.46 -0.27 -6.18
C VAL A 58 2.64 0.95 -6.60
N GLY A 59 2.04 1.67 -5.65
CA GLY A 59 1.28 2.89 -5.92
C GLY A 59 2.13 3.98 -6.59
N LEU A 60 3.37 4.19 -6.11
CA LEU A 60 4.32 5.13 -6.70
C LEU A 60 4.77 4.69 -8.11
N ALA A 61 5.04 3.40 -8.31
CA ALA A 61 5.40 2.88 -9.63
C ALA A 61 4.26 3.06 -10.64
N LEU A 62 3.01 2.78 -10.24
CA LEU A 62 1.82 3.02 -11.06
C LEU A 62 1.59 4.51 -11.32
N LEU A 63 1.83 5.37 -10.31
CA LEU A 63 1.73 6.82 -10.47
C LEU A 63 2.74 7.32 -11.49
N PHE A 64 3.99 6.87 -11.39
CA PHE A 64 5.05 7.20 -12.34
C PHE A 64 4.71 6.73 -13.75
N LEU A 65 4.22 5.49 -13.89
CA LEU A 65 3.78 4.94 -15.16
C LEU A 65 2.63 5.77 -15.77
N ALA A 66 1.64 6.14 -14.96
CA ALA A 66 0.55 7.00 -15.38
C ALA A 66 1.07 8.37 -15.84
N LEU A 67 1.92 9.04 -15.07
CA LEU A 67 2.50 10.33 -15.44
C LEU A 67 3.29 10.27 -16.76
N ARG A 68 3.98 9.15 -17.01
CA ARG A 68 4.68 8.87 -18.27
C ARG A 68 3.70 8.64 -19.43
N GLU A 69 2.66 7.82 -19.23
CA GLU A 69 1.62 7.58 -20.25
C GLU A 69 0.82 8.83 -20.60
N GLY A 70 0.55 9.68 -19.60
CA GLY A 70 -0.12 10.97 -19.78
C GLY A 70 0.73 12.02 -20.48
N LYS A 71 2.00 11.70 -20.82
CA LYS A 71 3.00 12.65 -21.35
C LYS A 71 3.18 13.91 -20.47
N ILE A 72 2.84 13.81 -19.18
CA ILE A 72 3.01 14.90 -18.21
C ILE A 72 4.50 15.04 -17.86
N ILE A 73 5.23 13.92 -17.86
CA ILE A 73 6.67 13.86 -17.68
C ILE A 73 7.28 13.29 -18.97
N GLN A 74 8.03 14.13 -19.69
CA GLN A 74 8.85 13.74 -20.83
C GLN A 74 10.31 13.75 -20.37
N PHE A 75 10.83 12.57 -20.02
CA PHE A 75 12.27 12.31 -19.93
C PHE A 75 12.66 11.44 -21.12
#